data_AF-A0A6G6YWK5-F1
#
_entry.id   AF-A0A6G6YWK5-F1
#
_cell.length_a   1.000
_cell.length_b   1.000
_cell.length_c   1.000
_cell.angle_alpha   90.00
_cell.angle_beta   90.00
_cell.angle_gamma   90.00
#
_symmetry.space_group_name_H-M   'P 1'
#
loop_
_entity.id
_entity.type
_entity.pdbx_description
1 polymer ?
#
loop_
_entity_poly.entity_id
_entity_poly.type
_entity_poly.pdbx_seq_one_letter_code
_entity_poly.pdbx_strand_id
1 'polypeptide(L)'
;MQKKLVTSVGTYNSYRIAGVQGRHFVQTRETAGVAKRLVRDSIEAMATTAKAALDKIESKLHTGFLGSIHTSVKAARHASCSAWVH
;
A
#
# COMPACT_ATOMS: atom_id res chain seq x y z
N MET A 1 17.79 -5.24 5.13
CA MET A 1 16.79 -5.74 6.11
C MET A 1 15.46 -5.96 5.41
N GLN A 2 14.83 -7.14 5.51
CA GLN A 2 13.50 -7.39 4.95
C GLN A 2 12.40 -6.87 5.89
N LYS A 3 11.40 -6.16 5.36
CA LYS A 3 10.24 -5.69 6.13
C LYS A 3 9.08 -6.68 5.99
N LYS A 4 8.41 -6.99 7.11
CA LYS A 4 7.31 -7.95 7.18
C LYS A 4 6.05 -7.28 7.69
N LEU A 5 4.89 -7.76 7.21
CA LEU A 5 3.59 -7.44 7.77
C LEU A 5 3.40 -8.13 9.12
N VAL A 6 2.59 -7.53 9.99
CA VAL A 6 2.13 -8.14 11.25
C VAL A 6 1.15 -9.27 10.98
N THR A 7 0.32 -9.13 9.94
CA THR A 7 -0.67 -10.13 9.50
C THR A 7 -0.41 -10.51 8.04
N SER A 8 -0.45 -11.80 7.73
CA SER A 8 -0.27 -12.29 6.37
C SER A 8 -1.46 -11.96 5.47
N VAL A 9 -1.19 -11.95 4.16
CA VAL A 9 -2.21 -11.88 3.12
C VAL A 9 -2.04 -13.02 2.10
N GLY A 10 -3.12 -13.38 1.43
CA GLY A 10 -3.19 -14.46 0.46
C GLY A 10 -3.14 -15.87 1.04
N THR A 11 -3.23 -16.87 0.16
CA THR A 11 -3.38 -18.28 0.54
C THR A 11 -2.10 -18.90 1.11
N TYR A 12 -0.93 -18.33 0.80
CA TYR A 12 0.39 -18.82 1.25
C TYR A 12 1.02 -17.97 2.34
N ASN A 13 0.20 -17.27 3.11
CA ASN A 13 0.64 -16.39 4.19
C ASN A 13 1.78 -15.43 3.78
N SER A 14 1.54 -14.58 2.77
CA SER A 14 2.55 -13.63 2.31
C SER A 14 2.83 -12.58 3.39
N TYR A 15 4.01 -12.63 4.00
CA TYR A 15 4.45 -11.68 5.03
C TYR A 15 5.41 -10.60 4.52
N ARG A 16 6.18 -10.87 3.46
CA ARG A 16 7.21 -9.94 2.97
C ARG A 16 6.53 -8.81 2.20
N ILE A 17 6.67 -7.56 2.66
CA ILE A 17 6.01 -6.40 2.03
C ILE A 17 6.35 -6.29 0.53
N ALA A 18 7.62 -6.50 0.16
CA ALA A 18 8.06 -6.47 -1.24
C ALA A 18 7.49 -7.60 -2.11
N GLY A 19 7.01 -8.69 -1.50
CA GLY A 19 6.36 -9.80 -2.21
C GLY A 19 4.84 -9.70 -2.24
N VAL A 20 4.25 -8.71 -1.57
CA VAL A 20 2.79 -8.53 -1.52
C VAL A 20 2.30 -7.82 -2.79
N GLN A 21 1.29 -8.41 -3.43
CA GLN A 21 0.71 -7.94 -4.68
C GLN A 21 -0.82 -7.93 -4.56
N GLY A 22 -1.51 -7.23 -5.46
CA GLY A 22 -2.98 -7.13 -5.45
C GLY A 22 -3.70 -8.48 -5.35
N ARG A 23 -3.17 -9.52 -6.04
CA ARG A 23 -3.74 -10.89 -5.97
C ARG A 23 -3.81 -11.46 -4.55
N HIS A 24 -2.91 -11.10 -3.65
CA HIS A 24 -2.92 -11.63 -2.28
C HIS A 24 -4.09 -11.06 -1.47
N PHE A 25 -4.50 -9.82 -1.75
CA PHE A 25 -5.72 -9.25 -1.16
C PHE A 25 -6.99 -9.86 -1.77
N VAL A 26 -6.96 -10.18 -3.08
CA VAL A 26 -8.05 -10.92 -3.74
C VAL A 26 -8.21 -12.33 -3.14
N GLN A 27 -7.12 -13.00 -2.81
CA GLN A 27 -7.16 -14.29 -2.11
C GLN A 27 -7.66 -14.13 -0.66
N THR A 28 -7.17 -13.12 0.08
CA THR A 28 -7.64 -12.86 1.45
C THR A 28 -9.14 -12.59 1.51
N ARG A 29 -9.73 -11.85 0.56
CA ARG A 29 -11.19 -11.64 0.56
C ARG A 29 -11.99 -12.92 0.35
N GLU A 30 -11.47 -13.88 -0.41
CA GLU A 30 -12.17 -15.13 -0.71
C GLU A 30 -12.29 -15.94 0.57
N THR A 31 -11.21 -16.04 1.33
CA THR A 31 -11.21 -16.67 2.65
C THR A 31 -12.02 -15.87 3.68
N ALA A 32 -11.99 -14.53 3.63
CA ALA A 32 -12.68 -13.67 4.57
C ALA A 32 -14.18 -13.46 4.25
N GLY A 33 -14.70 -14.02 3.16
CA GLY A 33 -16.11 -13.86 2.76
C GLY A 33 -16.47 -12.43 2.32
N VAL A 34 -15.50 -11.63 1.89
CA VAL A 34 -15.69 -10.22 1.53
C VAL A 34 -16.05 -10.07 0.05
N ALA A 35 -17.00 -9.17 -0.24
CA ALA A 35 -17.45 -8.88 -1.60
C ALA A 35 -16.28 -8.50 -2.54
N LYS A 36 -16.22 -9.11 -3.72
CA LYS A 36 -15.17 -8.89 -4.73
C LYS A 36 -14.97 -7.42 -5.06
N ARG A 37 -16.08 -6.72 -5.25
CA ARG A 37 -16.09 -5.30 -5.62
C ARG A 37 -15.45 -4.42 -4.54
N LEU A 38 -15.67 -4.72 -3.26
CA LEU A 38 -15.13 -3.93 -2.17
C LEU A 38 -13.59 -3.89 -2.19
N VAL A 39 -12.93 -5.04 -2.35
CA VAL A 39 -11.47 -5.09 -2.37
C VAL A 39 -10.89 -4.41 -3.59
N ARG A 40 -11.44 -4.66 -4.79
CA ARG A 40 -10.95 -4.03 -6.02
C ARG A 40 -11.11 -2.51 -5.95
N ASP A 41 -12.31 -2.04 -5.62
CA ASP A 41 -12.62 -0.62 -5.61
C ASP A 41 -11.79 0.11 -4.52
N SER A 42 -11.49 -0.57 -3.39
CA SER A 42 -10.59 -0.02 -2.36
C SER A 42 -9.14 0.09 -2.83
N ILE A 43 -8.62 -0.93 -3.53
CA ILE A 43 -7.25 -0.90 -4.07
C ILE A 43 -7.12 0.21 -5.11
N GLU A 44 -8.09 0.34 -6.01
CA GLU A 44 -8.12 1.37 -7.04
C GLU A 44 -8.24 2.77 -6.43
N ALA A 45 -9.14 2.96 -5.46
CA ALA A 45 -9.27 4.23 -4.76
C ALA A 45 -7.97 4.64 -4.04
N MET A 46 -7.28 3.68 -3.42
CA MET A 46 -5.97 3.92 -2.81
C MET A 46 -4.92 4.31 -3.85
N ALA A 47 -4.83 3.58 -4.97
CA ALA A 47 -3.87 3.87 -6.03
C ALA A 47 -4.06 5.28 -6.61
N THR A 48 -5.32 5.68 -6.88
CA THR A 48 -5.65 6.99 -7.44
C THR A 48 -5.43 8.12 -6.43
N THR A 49 -5.73 7.91 -5.15
CA THR A 49 -5.71 8.99 -4.14
C THR A 49 -4.36 9.15 -3.45
N ALA A 50 -3.53 8.10 -3.40
CA ALA A 50 -2.30 8.09 -2.60
C ALA A 50 -1.26 9.14 -3.06
N LYS A 51 -1.28 9.55 -4.33
CA LYS A 51 -0.42 10.64 -4.79
C LYS A 51 -0.81 11.97 -4.17
N ALA A 52 -2.04 12.40 -4.41
CA ALA A 52 -2.58 13.66 -3.92
C ALA A 52 -2.55 13.73 -2.38
N ALA A 53 -2.78 12.62 -1.69
CA ALA A 53 -2.72 12.56 -0.23
C ALA A 53 -1.33 12.89 0.33
N LEU A 54 -0.25 12.29 -0.22
CA LEU A 54 1.11 12.58 0.25
C LEU A 54 1.54 14.01 -0.09
N ASP A 55 1.16 14.52 -1.26
CA ASP A 55 1.48 15.89 -1.69
C ASP A 55 0.76 16.91 -0.77
N LYS A 56 -0.49 16.63 -0.36
CA LYS A 56 -1.23 17.45 0.62
C LYS A 56 -0.60 17.41 2.02
N ILE A 57 -0.11 16.26 2.47
CA ILE A 57 0.54 16.12 3.78
C ILE A 57 1.82 16.95 3.83
N GLU A 58 2.60 16.98 2.73
CA GLU A 58 3.82 17.78 2.62
C GLU A 58 3.60 19.24 2.97
N SER A 59 2.53 19.83 2.45
CA SER A 59 2.17 21.23 2.70
C SER A 59 1.79 21.55 4.15
N LYS A 60 1.60 20.51 4.98
CA LYS A 60 1.19 20.61 6.39
C LYS A 60 2.29 20.17 7.35
N LEU A 61 3.45 19.77 6.86
CA LEU A 61 4.57 19.40 7.71
C LEU A 61 5.11 20.64 8.41
N HIS A 62 5.36 20.52 9.71
CA HIS A 62 5.97 21.59 10.49
C HIS A 62 7.42 21.83 10.03
N THR A 63 7.93 23.04 10.22
CA THR A 63 9.25 23.49 9.74
C THR A 63 10.44 22.69 10.31
N GLY A 64 10.23 21.86 11.33
CA GLY A 64 11.22 20.96 11.92
C GLY A 64 11.09 19.48 11.52
N PHE A 65 10.16 19.12 10.64
CA PHE A 65 9.99 17.73 10.23
C PHE A 65 11.14 17.31 9.31
N LEU A 66 11.70 16.12 9.56
CA LEU A 66 12.78 15.58 8.75
C LEU A 66 12.27 15.25 7.34
N GLY A 67 12.53 16.15 6.39
CA GLY A 67 12.15 15.98 4.98
C GLY A 67 12.67 14.68 4.36
N SER A 68 13.77 14.12 4.90
CA SER A 68 14.30 12.81 4.51
C SER A 68 13.32 11.66 4.74
N ILE A 69 12.53 11.70 5.82
CA ILE A 69 11.49 10.70 6.10
C ILE A 69 10.37 10.82 5.06
N HIS A 70 9.93 12.05 4.78
CA HIS A 70 8.88 12.30 3.78
C HIS A 70 9.29 11.81 2.39
N THR A 71 10.51 12.12 1.97
CA THR A 71 11.09 11.64 0.70
C THR A 71 11.16 10.11 0.65
N SER A 72 11.60 9.47 1.73
CA SER A 72 11.68 8.00 1.82
C SER A 72 10.29 7.34 1.67
N VAL A 73 9.27 7.88 2.36
CA VAL A 73 7.89 7.39 2.27
C VAL A 73 7.30 7.61 0.86
N LYS A 74 7.55 8.78 0.25
CA LYS A 74 7.12 9.06 -1.15
C LYS A 74 7.73 8.06 -2.14
N ALA A 75 9.02 7.77 -2.01
CA ALA A 75 9.72 6.81 -2.87
C ALA A 75 9.14 5.39 -2.72
N ALA A 76 8.92 4.94 -1.49
CA ALA A 76 8.34 3.63 -1.21
C ALA A 76 6.89 3.50 -1.75
N ARG A 77 6.09 4.57 -1.65
CA ARG A 77 4.74 4.61 -2.26
C ARG A 77 4.81 4.44 -3.77
N HIS A 78 5.71 5.16 -4.44
CA HIS A 78 5.84 5.11 -5.90
C HIS A 78 6.17 3.69 -6.36
N ALA A 79 7.19 3.07 -5.77
CA ALA A 79 7.59 1.69 -6.08
C ALA A 79 6.47 0.66 -5.81
N SER A 80 5.64 0.90 -4.79
CA SER A 80 4.51 0.02 -4.48
C SER A 80 3.37 0.20 -5.49
N CYS A 81 2.99 1.43 -5.85
CA CYS A 81 1.90 1.66 -6.80
C CYS A 81 2.21 1.09 -8.19
N SER A 82 3.46 1.19 -8.65
CA SER A 82 3.88 0.59 -9.93
C SER A 82 3.79 -0.93 -9.93
N ALA A 83 3.99 -1.58 -8.78
CA ALA A 83 3.92 -3.04 -8.64
C ALA A 83 2.49 -3.59 -8.52
N TRP A 84 1.48 -2.71 -8.49
CA TRP A 84 0.08 -3.08 -8.28
C TRP A 84 -0.83 -2.78 -9.49
N VAL A 85 -0.35 -1.96 -10.43
CA VAL A 85 -1.08 -1.53 -11.64
C VAL A 85 -0.73 -2.41 -12.88
N HIS A 86 0.28 -3.27 -12.77
CA HIS A 86 0.66 -4.29 -13.76
C HIS A 86 0.60 -5.69 -13.13
#